data_AF-A0A3N7BKP9-F1
#
_entry.id   AF-A0A3N7BKP9-F1
#
_cell.length_a   1.000
_cell.length_b   1.000
_cell.length_c   1.000
_cell.angle_alpha   90.00
_cell.angle_beta   90.00
_cell.angle_gamma   90.00
#
_symmetry.space_group_name_H-M   'P 1'
#
loop_
_entity.id
_entity.type
_entity.pdbx_description
1 polymer ?
#
loop_
_entity_poly.entity_id
_entity_poly.type
_entity_poly.pdbx_seq_one_letter_code
_entity_poly.pdbx_strand_id
1 'polypeptide(L)'
;MHFNIGLEMTCIVSLIGANSVELEFGRDRSFGFEDHQGPFDRHTLTLPDVLVPAHLTPEAAMRPVFDLMWQSAGFERPSNYNTAGE
;
A
#
# COMPACT_ATOMS: atom_id res chain seq x y z
N MET A 1 -31.02 -8.18 -15.19
CA MET A 1 -30.17 -7.02 -15.54
C MET A 1 -30.14 -6.08 -14.34
N HIS A 2 -29.09 -6.14 -13.53
CA HIS A 2 -28.80 -5.07 -12.56
C HIS A 2 -28.26 -3.87 -13.33
N PHE A 3 -28.51 -2.64 -12.86
CA PHE A 3 -28.28 -1.36 -13.54
C PHE A 3 -26.83 -1.03 -13.99
N ASN A 4 -25.92 -2.01 -14.00
CA ASN A 4 -24.50 -1.85 -14.35
C ASN A 4 -23.80 -0.72 -13.56
N ILE A 5 -24.32 -0.43 -12.35
CA ILE A 5 -23.72 0.49 -11.40
C ILE A 5 -22.59 -0.28 -10.72
N GLY A 6 -21.36 0.03 -11.10
CA GLY A 6 -20.19 -0.46 -10.39
C GLY A 6 -20.17 0.11 -8.97
N LEU A 7 -19.85 -0.72 -7.97
CA LEU A 7 -19.73 -0.29 -6.59
C LEU A 7 -18.41 0.43 -6.38
N GLU A 8 -18.44 1.76 -6.45
CA GLU A 8 -17.32 2.60 -5.97
C GLU A 8 -17.28 2.54 -4.44
N MET A 9 -16.07 2.46 -3.89
CA MET A 9 -15.86 2.33 -2.44
C MET A 9 -14.78 3.29 -1.99
N THR A 10 -14.86 3.76 -0.75
CA THR A 10 -13.74 4.44 -0.08
C THR A 10 -13.06 3.43 0.84
N CYS A 11 -11.77 3.17 0.60
CA CYS A 11 -10.93 2.36 1.47
C CYS A 11 -10.27 3.26 2.52
N ILE A 12 -10.50 2.93 3.79
CA ILE A 12 -9.90 3.59 4.94
C ILE A 12 -9.09 2.55 5.69
N VAL A 13 -7.80 2.83 5.90
CA VAL A 13 -6.86 1.89 6.53
C VAL A 13 -6.19 2.54 7.73
N SER A 14 -6.12 1.80 8.83
CA SER A 14 -5.33 2.16 10.00
C SER A 14 -4.56 0.95 10.52
N LEU A 15 -3.25 1.08 10.65
CA LEU A 15 -2.38 0.11 11.31
C LEU A 15 -2.15 0.56 12.75
N ILE A 16 -2.51 -0.28 13.71
CA ILE A 16 -2.34 -0.03 15.15
C ILE A 16 -1.13 -0.82 15.63
N GLY A 17 -0.27 -0.21 16.45
CA GLY A 17 1.01 -0.80 16.82
C GLY A 17 1.99 -0.88 15.66
N ALA A 18 1.89 0.01 14.68
CA ALA A 18 2.69 -0.04 13.45
C ALA A 18 4.20 0.01 13.73
N ASN A 19 4.63 0.79 14.72
CA ASN A 19 6.03 0.85 15.15
C ASN A 19 6.57 -0.42 15.85
N SER A 20 5.74 -1.44 16.08
CA SER A 20 6.17 -2.73 16.61
C SER A 20 6.37 -3.80 15.54
N VAL A 21 6.09 -3.45 14.28
CA VAL A 21 6.27 -4.31 13.12
C VAL A 21 7.10 -3.59 12.07
N GLU A 22 7.64 -4.38 11.14
CA GLU A 22 8.43 -3.88 10.04
C GLU A 22 7.91 -4.49 8.74
N LEU A 23 7.90 -3.69 7.68
CA LEU A 23 7.64 -4.17 6.34
C LEU A 23 8.89 -4.89 5.81
N GLU A 24 8.91 -6.20 5.97
CA GLU A 24 10.01 -7.04 5.50
C GLU A 24 9.85 -7.36 4.01
N PHE A 25 10.87 -7.00 3.21
CA PHE A 25 10.97 -7.41 1.82
C PHE A 25 12.40 -7.83 1.51
N GLY A 26 12.61 -9.14 1.30
CA GLY A 26 13.77 -9.69 0.60
C GLY A 26 15.14 -9.09 0.94
N ARG A 27 15.42 -8.80 2.23
CA ARG A 27 16.68 -8.20 2.70
C ARG A 27 17.93 -9.00 2.31
N ASP A 28 17.77 -10.28 1.98
CA ASP A 28 18.84 -11.18 1.58
C ASP A 28 19.36 -10.97 0.14
N ARG A 29 18.77 -10.03 -0.63
CA ARG A 29 19.15 -9.75 -2.04
C ARG A 29 19.59 -8.30 -2.29
N SER A 30 20.23 -7.71 -1.28
CA SER A 30 20.67 -6.30 -1.21
C SER A 30 21.24 -5.72 -2.51
N PHE A 31 20.43 -4.91 -3.19
CA PHE A 31 20.87 -3.77 -3.98
C PHE A 31 20.01 -2.57 -3.58
N GLY A 32 20.52 -1.69 -2.72
CA GLY A 32 20.09 -0.28 -2.67
C GLY A 32 19.00 0.13 -1.67
N PHE A 33 18.76 -0.61 -0.59
CA PHE A 33 17.88 -0.12 0.49
C PHE A 33 18.66 0.72 1.52
N GLU A 34 18.03 1.78 2.02
CA GLU A 34 18.58 2.63 3.07
C GLU A 34 18.18 2.11 4.46
N ASP A 35 19.02 2.34 5.47
CA ASP A 35 18.81 1.85 6.86
C ASP A 35 17.50 2.32 7.51
N HIS A 36 16.88 3.37 6.95
CA HIS A 36 15.62 3.92 7.44
C HIS A 36 14.37 3.24 6.86
N GLN A 37 14.53 2.29 5.93
CA GLN A 37 13.43 1.64 5.22
C GLN A 37 12.99 0.34 5.89
N GLY A 38 11.68 0.14 6.02
CA GLY A 38 11.06 -1.03 6.64
C GLY A 38 10.26 -0.70 7.92
N PRO A 39 10.85 -0.02 8.92
CA PRO A 39 10.14 0.34 10.14
C PRO A 39 9.14 1.48 9.91
N PHE A 40 8.02 1.45 10.65
CA PHE A 40 7.11 2.59 10.73
C PHE A 40 7.50 3.52 11.88
N ASP A 41 7.51 4.82 11.64
CA ASP A 41 7.93 5.84 12.62
C ASP A 41 6.87 6.17 13.70
N ARG A 42 5.66 5.62 13.59
CA ARG A 42 4.49 5.96 14.42
C ARG A 42 3.78 4.72 14.98
N HIS A 43 3.22 4.86 16.18
CA HIS A 43 2.46 3.79 16.82
C HIS A 43 1.13 3.49 16.11
N THR A 44 0.43 4.53 15.69
CA THR A 44 -0.80 4.42 14.89
C THR A 44 -0.56 5.09 13.55
N LEU A 45 -0.68 4.33 12.47
CA LEU A 45 -0.59 4.81 11.10
C LEU A 45 -1.97 4.79 10.45
N THR A 46 -2.57 5.96 10.25
CA THR A 46 -3.77 6.10 9.42
C THR A 46 -3.34 6.54 8.03
N LEU A 47 -3.75 5.79 7.01
CA LEU A 47 -3.49 6.15 5.62
C LEU A 47 -4.57 7.14 5.12
N PRO A 48 -4.23 8.02 4.15
CA PRO A 48 -5.22 8.79 3.42
C PRO A 48 -6.35 7.91 2.87
N ASP A 49 -7.57 8.45 2.83
CA ASP A 49 -8.73 7.77 2.25
C ASP A 49 -8.51 7.57 0.74
N VAL A 50 -8.71 6.34 0.27
CA VAL A 50 -8.51 5.97 -1.14
C VAL A 50 -9.85 5.64 -1.79
N LEU A 51 -10.18 6.31 -2.89
CA LEU A 51 -11.29 5.90 -3.75
C LEU A 51 -10.89 4.66 -4.55
N VAL A 52 -11.69 3.59 -4.44
CA VAL A 52 -11.53 2.32 -5.15
C VAL A 52 -12.52 2.30 -6.32
N PRO A 53 -12.06 2.52 -7.56
CA PRO A 53 -12.95 2.63 -8.71
C PRO A 53 -13.48 1.27 -9.13
N ALA A 54 -14.79 1.19 -9.40
CA ALA A 54 -15.45 -0.06 -9.75
C ALA A 54 -15.08 -0.63 -11.14
N HIS A 55 -14.44 0.17 -11.99
CA HIS A 55 -14.07 -0.21 -13.36
C HIS A 55 -12.67 -0.81 -13.48
N LEU A 56 -11.90 -0.82 -12.38
CA LEU A 56 -10.56 -1.40 -12.32
C LEU A 56 -10.62 -2.82 -11.75
N THR A 57 -9.58 -3.62 -12.03
CA THR A 57 -9.39 -4.88 -11.30
C THR A 57 -9.07 -4.58 -9.84
N PRO A 58 -9.39 -5.48 -8.89
CA PRO A 58 -9.07 -5.27 -7.47
C PRO A 58 -7.60 -4.92 -7.23
N GLU A 59 -6.66 -5.54 -7.96
CA GLU A 59 -5.22 -5.33 -7.84
C GLU A 59 -4.83 -3.91 -8.22
N ALA A 60 -5.34 -3.41 -9.35
CA ALA A 60 -5.09 -2.06 -9.83
C ALA A 60 -5.79 -1.02 -8.96
N ALA A 61 -7.00 -1.30 -8.50
CA ALA A 61 -7.78 -0.40 -7.66
C ALA A 61 -7.17 -0.23 -6.25
N MET A 62 -6.51 -1.26 -5.72
CA MET A 62 -5.89 -1.25 -4.39
C MET A 62 -4.45 -0.72 -4.39
N ARG A 63 -3.82 -0.58 -5.57
CA ARG A 63 -2.44 -0.08 -5.68
C ARG A 63 -2.16 1.19 -4.87
N PRO A 64 -3.00 2.23 -4.89
CA PRO A 64 -2.72 3.44 -4.10
C PRO A 64 -2.65 3.18 -2.59
N VAL A 65 -3.42 2.20 -2.08
CA VAL A 65 -3.36 1.80 -0.66
C VAL A 65 -2.01 1.17 -0.33
N PHE A 66 -1.51 0.31 -1.22
CA PHE A 66 -0.19 -0.31 -1.04
C PHE A 66 0.95 0.71 -1.21
N ASP A 67 0.85 1.63 -2.18
CA ASP A 67 1.81 2.73 -2.34
C ASP A 67 1.93 3.53 -1.03
N LEU A 68 0.80 3.94 -0.44
CA LEU A 68 0.75 4.67 0.82
C LEU A 68 1.34 3.89 2.00
N MET A 69 1.09 2.57 2.07
CA MET A 69 1.67 1.71 3.09
C MET A 69 3.19 1.65 2.97
N TRP A 70 3.71 1.42 1.77
CA TRP A 70 5.16 1.31 1.52
C TRP A 70 5.88 2.64 1.74
N GLN A 71 5.30 3.75 1.29
CA GLN A 71 5.84 5.10 1.53
C GLN A 71 5.86 5.45 3.02
N SER A 72 4.89 4.97 3.79
CA SER A 72 4.88 5.14 5.24
C SER A 72 5.98 4.35 5.95
N ALA A 73 6.56 3.34 5.28
CA ALA A 73 7.72 2.58 5.73
C ALA A 73 9.05 3.05 5.09
N GLY A 74 9.06 4.22 4.42
CA GLY A 74 10.27 4.82 3.84
C GLY A 74 10.61 4.38 2.41
N PHE A 75 9.77 3.56 1.76
CA PHE A 75 10.02 3.14 0.38
C PHE A 75 9.38 4.08 -0.64
N GLU A 76 10.08 4.39 -1.74
CA GLU A 76 9.52 5.23 -2.81
C GLU A 76 8.35 4.57 -3.54
N ARG A 77 8.40 3.23 -3.68
CA ARG A 77 7.41 2.43 -4.43
C ARG A 77 7.30 1.01 -3.88
N PRO A 78 6.12 0.37 -4.01
CA PRO A 78 5.95 -1.03 -3.67
C PRO A 78 6.65 -1.94 -4.67
N SER A 79 7.19 -3.05 -4.17
CA SER A 79 7.74 -4.12 -5.02
C SER A 79 6.66 -5.06 -5.56
N ASN A 80 5.43 -4.92 -5.09
CA ASN A 80 4.31 -5.80 -5.42
C ASN A 80 3.76 -5.60 -6.83
N TYR A 81 4.17 -4.54 -7.52
CA TYR A 81 3.63 -4.17 -8.83
C TYR A 81 4.76 -4.03 -9.86
N ASN A 82 4.53 -4.60 -11.05
CA ASN A 82 5.43 -4.41 -12.18
C ASN A 82 5.26 -2.99 -12.80
N THR A 83 6.01 -2.67 -13.86
CA THR A 83 5.93 -1.34 -14.50
C THR A 83 4.56 -1.04 -15.13
N ALA A 84 3.75 -2.07 -15.40
CA ALA A 84 2.37 -1.94 -15.87
C ALA A 84 1.36 -1.78 -14.71
N GLY A 85 1.78 -1.96 -13.45
CA GLY A 85 0.90 -1.87 -12.30
C GLY A 85 0.12 -3.14 -11.98
N GLU A 86 0.59 -4.29 -12.47
CA GLU A 86 0.07 -5.63 -12.16
C GLU A 86 0.91 -6.32 -11.08
#